data_AF-A0A318QHK1-F1
#
_entry.id   AF-A0A318QHK1-F1
#
_cell.length_a   1.000
_cell.length_b   1.000
_cell.length_c   1.000
_cell.angle_alpha   90.00
_cell.angle_beta   90.00
_cell.angle_gamma   90.00
#
_symmetry.space_group_name_H-M   'P 1'
#
loop_
_entity.id
_entity.type
_entity.pdbx_description
1 polymer ?
#
loop_
_entity_poly.entity_id
_entity_poly.type
_entity_poly.pdbx_seq_one_letter_code
_entity_poly.pdbx_strand_id
1 'polypeptide(L)'
;WTGILQSDAYAGYNTLAKPGRQPAPVVSAGCWAHGRRGLFKIAERDKAPLAIEAVGRIDAIFQAERTINGTPPEHRLAVRQTDIAPLVDDLFDWMRECCRRMSTKNPVAHAMNYFLRRADTFTRFLTDGRICLTNNAAERALRGIALGRKAWLFAGSDRGGERAAAMYSLIVTARLNDVDPHAWLADVLARINDIPNPRLHELLPWHWKAHQQVHNTIAA
;
A
#
# COMPACT_ATOMS: atom_id res chain seq x y z
N TRP A 1 -5.19 8.52 -15.05
CA TRP A 1 -5.77 7.46 -14.18
C TRP A 1 -6.52 8.11 -13.03
N THR A 2 -7.55 7.44 -12.52
CA THR A 2 -8.31 7.80 -11.30
C THR A 2 -8.24 6.64 -10.30
N GLY A 3 -8.65 6.88 -9.05
CA GLY A 3 -8.77 5.82 -8.05
C GLY A 3 -8.19 6.22 -6.71
N ILE A 4 -7.84 5.21 -5.93
CA ILE A 4 -7.32 5.34 -4.57
C ILE A 4 -5.81 5.23 -4.59
N LEU A 5 -5.13 6.17 -3.94
CA LEU A 5 -3.70 6.06 -3.63
C LEU A 5 -3.54 5.91 -2.12
N GLN A 6 -3.13 4.72 -1.70
CA GLN A 6 -2.76 4.48 -0.32
C GLN A 6 -1.24 4.62 -0.14
N SER A 7 -0.83 5.60 0.66
CA SER A 7 0.58 5.93 0.85
C SER A 7 0.86 6.44 2.26
N ASP A 8 2.13 6.75 2.51
CA ASP A 8 2.46 7.71 3.56
C ASP A 8 2.03 9.13 3.15
N ALA A 9 2.21 10.08 4.06
CA ALA A 9 1.91 11.47 3.80
C ALA A 9 3.04 12.24 3.07
N TYR A 10 3.72 11.59 2.12
CA TYR A 10 4.75 12.25 1.32
C TYR A 10 4.15 13.38 0.46
N ALA A 11 4.69 14.59 0.60
CA ALA A 11 4.13 15.79 -0.01
C ALA A 11 4.13 15.75 -1.55
N GLY A 12 4.98 14.92 -2.18
CA GLY A 12 5.01 14.75 -3.64
C GLY A 12 3.70 14.21 -4.22
N TYR A 13 2.87 13.53 -3.40
CA TYR A 13 1.57 13.04 -3.83
C TYR A 13 0.44 14.08 -3.76
N ASN A 14 0.66 15.23 -3.12
CA ASN A 14 -0.40 16.22 -2.89
C ASN A 14 -1.01 16.75 -4.20
N THR A 15 -0.23 16.84 -5.27
CA THR A 15 -0.71 17.27 -6.60
C THR A 15 -1.74 16.30 -7.19
N LEU A 16 -1.69 15.02 -6.81
CA LEU A 16 -2.60 13.99 -7.30
C LEU A 16 -4.02 14.16 -6.76
N ALA A 17 -4.17 14.72 -5.55
CA ALA A 17 -5.45 14.93 -4.90
C ALA A 17 -6.06 16.32 -5.18
N LYS A 18 -5.37 17.19 -5.95
CA LYS A 18 -5.84 18.55 -6.22
C LYS A 18 -7.16 18.56 -7.01
N PRO A 19 -8.14 19.40 -6.63
CA PRO A 19 -9.32 19.67 -7.45
C PRO A 19 -8.90 20.10 -8.88
N GLY A 20 -9.65 19.65 -9.89
CA GLY A 20 -9.37 19.97 -11.30
C GLY A 20 -8.31 19.10 -11.98
N ARG A 21 -7.65 18.16 -11.27
CA ARG A 21 -6.79 17.16 -11.92
C ARG A 21 -7.61 16.31 -12.90
N GLN A 22 -7.10 16.16 -14.12
CA GLN A 22 -7.68 15.28 -15.14
C GLN A 22 -7.10 13.85 -15.07
N PRO A 23 -7.89 12.80 -15.35
CA PRO A 23 -9.34 12.81 -15.59
C PRO A 23 -10.19 13.00 -14.31
N ALA A 24 -9.62 12.78 -13.12
CA ALA A 24 -10.19 13.18 -11.84
C ALA A 24 -9.09 13.27 -10.75
N PRO A 25 -9.34 13.97 -9.64
CA PRO A 25 -8.49 13.90 -8.45
C PRO A 25 -8.39 12.46 -7.91
N VAL A 26 -7.21 12.11 -7.39
CA VAL A 26 -6.97 10.84 -6.72
C VAL A 26 -7.47 10.91 -5.29
N VAL A 27 -8.11 9.82 -4.84
CA VAL A 27 -8.57 9.65 -3.48
C VAL A 27 -7.39 9.21 -2.62
N SER A 28 -6.88 10.08 -1.75
CA SER A 28 -5.79 9.72 -0.83
C SER A 28 -6.29 8.87 0.34
N ALA A 29 -5.54 7.83 0.67
CA ALA A 29 -5.75 6.98 1.83
C ALA A 29 -4.46 6.83 2.64
N GLY A 30 -4.55 6.94 3.97
CA GLY A 30 -3.38 6.90 4.85
C GLY A 30 -2.96 5.47 5.18
N CYS A 31 -1.67 5.17 5.11
CA CYS A 31 -1.14 3.94 5.68
C CYS A 31 -0.96 4.07 7.21
N TRP A 32 -1.72 3.31 7.98
CA TRP A 32 -1.62 3.33 9.44
C TRP A 32 -0.30 2.78 9.99
N ALA A 33 0.40 1.90 9.27
CA ALA A 33 1.73 1.45 9.67
C ALA A 33 2.73 2.63 9.68
N HIS A 34 2.59 3.53 8.70
CA HIS A 34 3.37 4.77 8.64
C HIS A 34 2.98 5.75 9.73
N GLY A 35 1.68 5.96 9.98
CA GLY A 35 1.21 6.80 11.08
C GLY A 35 1.69 6.31 12.45
N ARG A 36 1.61 5.01 12.70
CA ARG A 36 2.06 4.37 13.95
C ARG A 36 3.57 4.50 14.19
N ARG A 37 4.38 4.52 13.13
CA ARG A 37 5.85 4.42 13.21
C ARG A 37 6.49 5.50 14.09
N GLY A 38 6.00 6.74 14.02
CA GLY A 38 6.53 7.84 14.84
C GLY A 38 6.32 7.59 16.33
N LEU A 39 5.08 7.26 16.72
CA LEU A 39 4.72 6.92 18.09
C LEU A 39 5.47 5.69 18.60
N PHE A 40 5.57 4.65 17.77
CA PHE A 40 6.29 3.42 18.12
C PHE A 40 7.76 3.68 18.44
N LYS A 41 8.47 4.49 17.64
CA LYS A 41 9.87 4.83 17.91
C LYS A 41 10.04 5.58 19.24
N ILE A 42 9.13 6.50 19.55
CA ILE A 42 9.15 7.25 20.82
C ILE A 42 8.85 6.30 21.99
N ALA A 43 7.86 5.42 21.85
CA ALA A 43 7.52 4.40 22.85
C ALA A 43 8.68 3.43 23.10
N GLU A 44 9.41 3.04 22.06
CA GLU A 44 10.54 2.11 22.15
C GLU A 44 11.78 2.75 22.77
N ARG A 45 12.17 3.94 22.29
CA ARG A 45 13.42 4.61 22.68
C ARG A 45 13.26 5.45 23.95
N ASP A 46 12.23 6.28 23.99
CA ASP A 46 12.06 7.31 25.04
C ASP A 46 11.13 6.81 26.16
N LYS A 47 10.47 5.65 25.97
CA LYS A 47 9.52 5.04 26.92
C LYS A 47 8.41 5.99 27.38
N ALA A 48 8.05 6.97 26.54
CA ALA A 48 7.05 7.96 26.90
C ALA A 48 5.67 7.29 27.12
N PRO A 49 5.03 7.45 28.30
CA PRO A 49 3.77 6.75 28.61
C PRO A 49 2.67 7.00 27.57
N LEU A 50 2.50 8.25 27.13
CA LEU A 50 1.52 8.60 26.10
C LEU A 50 1.83 7.96 24.74
N ALA A 51 3.11 7.76 24.38
CA ALA A 51 3.43 7.07 23.14
C ALA A 51 3.12 5.58 23.24
N ILE A 52 3.38 4.96 24.39
CA ILE A 52 3.04 3.55 24.67
C ILE A 52 1.53 3.35 24.59
N GLU A 53 0.76 4.22 25.25
CA GLU A 53 -0.71 4.16 25.21
C GLU A 53 -1.26 4.34 23.79
N ALA A 54 -0.73 5.32 23.04
CA ALA A 54 -1.14 5.53 21.66
C ALA A 54 -0.88 4.30 20.78
N VAL A 55 0.28 3.65 20.96
CA VAL A 55 0.61 2.40 20.26
C VAL A 55 -0.35 1.28 20.66
N GLY A 56 -0.67 1.14 21.94
CA GLY A 56 -1.63 0.13 22.42
C GLY A 56 -3.03 0.30 21.83
N ARG A 57 -3.54 1.54 21.80
CA ARG A 57 -4.84 1.86 21.16
C ARG A 57 -4.82 1.57 19.66
N ILE A 58 -3.74 1.93 18.98
CA ILE A 58 -3.56 1.60 17.56
C ILE A 58 -3.48 0.08 17.36
N ASP A 59 -2.78 -0.65 18.22
CA ASP A 59 -2.62 -2.10 18.11
C ASP A 59 -3.96 -2.86 18.29
N ALA A 60 -4.89 -2.32 19.09
CA ALA A 60 -6.26 -2.82 19.16
C ALA A 60 -7.00 -2.71 17.82
N ILE A 61 -6.85 -1.57 17.12
CA ILE A 61 -7.42 -1.37 15.76
C ILE A 61 -6.79 -2.36 14.77
N PHE A 62 -5.47 -2.53 14.82
CA PHE A 62 -4.79 -3.53 13.98
C PHE A 62 -5.25 -4.96 14.27
N GLN A 63 -5.52 -5.30 15.54
CA GLN A 63 -6.03 -6.61 15.92
C GLN A 63 -7.44 -6.85 15.38
N ALA A 64 -8.32 -5.85 15.45
CA ALA A 64 -9.65 -5.94 14.86
C ALA A 64 -9.59 -6.06 13.33
N GLU A 65 -8.77 -5.24 12.65
CA GLU A 65 -8.62 -5.35 11.18
C GLU A 65 -8.05 -6.71 10.72
N ARG A 66 -7.25 -7.38 11.55
CA ARG A 66 -6.70 -8.70 11.21
C ARG A 66 -7.79 -9.75 11.00
N THR A 67 -8.92 -9.67 11.72
CA THR A 67 -9.99 -10.68 11.65
C THR A 67 -10.77 -10.61 10.33
N ILE A 68 -10.77 -9.45 9.67
CA ILE A 68 -11.48 -9.20 8.41
C ILE A 68 -10.55 -9.14 7.20
N ASN A 69 -9.26 -9.39 7.37
CA ASN A 69 -8.30 -9.35 6.26
C ASN A 69 -8.58 -10.48 5.25
N GLY A 70 -8.61 -10.15 3.95
CA GLY A 70 -8.94 -11.10 2.89
C GLY A 70 -10.44 -11.33 2.67
N THR A 71 -11.31 -10.72 3.48
CA THR A 71 -12.76 -10.78 3.26
C THR A 71 -13.22 -9.73 2.24
N PRO A 72 -14.41 -9.89 1.64
CA PRO A 72 -14.94 -8.93 0.66
C PRO A 72 -15.07 -7.49 1.20
N PRO A 73 -14.90 -6.45 0.36
CA PRO A 73 -14.98 -5.05 0.77
C PRO A 73 -16.24 -4.68 1.56
N GLU A 74 -17.40 -5.20 1.18
CA GLU A 74 -18.68 -4.95 1.84
C GLU A 74 -18.73 -5.49 3.26
N HIS A 75 -18.17 -6.69 3.50
CA HIS A 75 -18.08 -7.28 4.83
C HIS A 75 -17.11 -6.48 5.71
N ARG A 76 -15.95 -6.10 5.14
CA ARG A 76 -14.99 -5.24 5.83
C ARG A 76 -15.64 -3.92 6.26
N LEU A 77 -16.42 -3.30 5.37
CA LEU A 77 -17.09 -2.04 5.67
C LEU A 77 -18.11 -2.18 6.81
N ALA A 78 -18.91 -3.25 6.80
CA ALA A 78 -19.89 -3.51 7.85
C ALA A 78 -19.21 -3.67 9.23
N VAL A 79 -18.19 -4.54 9.32
CA VAL A 79 -17.43 -4.75 10.57
C VAL A 79 -16.73 -3.46 11.01
N ARG A 80 -16.18 -2.69 10.07
CA ARG A 80 -15.53 -1.41 10.40
C ARG A 80 -16.48 -0.43 11.06
N GLN A 81 -17.71 -0.32 10.57
CA GLN A 81 -18.69 0.61 11.12
C GLN A 81 -19.11 0.21 12.53
N THR A 82 -19.27 -1.09 12.80
CA THR A 82 -19.72 -1.57 14.11
C THR A 82 -18.58 -1.65 15.14
N ASP A 83 -17.44 -2.22 14.76
CA ASP A 83 -16.43 -2.66 15.72
C ASP A 83 -15.16 -1.79 15.74
N ILE A 84 -14.85 -1.11 14.63
CA ILE A 84 -13.55 -0.43 14.45
C ILE A 84 -13.69 1.09 14.51
N ALA A 85 -14.76 1.66 13.96
CA ALA A 85 -15.02 3.10 13.99
C ALA A 85 -15.05 3.65 15.42
N PRO A 86 -15.68 2.99 16.41
CA PRO A 86 -15.63 3.47 17.80
C PRO A 86 -14.21 3.52 18.38
N LEU A 87 -13.35 2.55 18.04
CA LEU A 87 -11.95 2.52 18.48
C LEU A 87 -11.13 3.66 17.84
N VAL A 88 -11.42 3.97 16.58
CA VAL A 88 -10.76 5.07 15.86
C VAL A 88 -11.20 6.41 16.43
N ASP A 89 -12.49 6.60 16.69
CA ASP A 89 -13.02 7.85 17.23
C ASP A 89 -12.46 8.13 18.63
N ASP A 90 -12.49 7.11 19.52
CA ASP A 90 -11.88 7.19 20.85
C ASP A 90 -10.38 7.54 20.78
N LEU A 91 -9.63 6.88 19.88
CA LEU A 91 -8.21 7.20 19.66
C LEU A 91 -8.01 8.66 19.23
N PHE A 92 -8.80 9.15 18.28
CA PHE A 92 -8.66 10.50 17.75
C PHE A 92 -9.05 11.56 18.79
N ASP A 93 -10.10 11.33 19.57
CA ASP A 93 -10.51 12.22 20.66
C ASP A 93 -9.47 12.27 21.78
N TRP A 94 -8.96 11.11 22.18
CA TRP A 94 -7.88 11.03 23.16
C TRP A 94 -6.60 11.71 22.67
N MET A 95 -6.20 11.53 21.41
CA MET A 95 -5.06 12.23 20.82
C MET A 95 -5.26 13.76 20.81
N ARG A 96 -6.46 14.24 20.47
CA ARG A 96 -6.78 15.67 20.49
C ARG A 96 -6.64 16.25 21.90
N GLU A 97 -7.17 15.56 22.91
CA GLU A 97 -7.07 16.00 24.30
C GLU A 97 -5.61 16.03 24.79
N CYS A 98 -4.86 14.97 24.50
CA CYS A 98 -3.43 14.92 24.78
C CYS A 98 -2.69 16.10 24.12
N CYS A 99 -2.96 16.39 22.85
CA CYS A 99 -2.34 17.49 22.12
C CYS A 99 -2.70 18.87 22.67
N ARG A 100 -3.92 19.12 23.19
CA ARG A 100 -4.29 20.41 23.81
C ARG A 100 -3.43 20.77 25.01
N ARG A 101 -2.96 19.74 25.74
CA ARG A 101 -2.18 19.89 26.98
C ARG A 101 -0.68 19.89 26.76
N MET A 102 -0.22 19.77 25.51
CA MET A 102 1.20 19.67 25.17
C MET A 102 1.63 20.81 24.23
N SER A 103 2.90 21.21 24.35
CA SER A 103 3.52 22.09 23.36
C SER A 103 3.50 21.44 21.97
N THR A 104 3.32 22.25 20.92
CA THR A 104 3.45 21.81 19.52
C THR A 104 4.85 21.29 19.17
N LYS A 105 5.86 21.62 19.99
CA LYS A 105 7.23 21.09 19.86
C LYS A 105 7.44 19.74 20.56
N ASN A 106 6.46 19.27 21.35
CA ASN A 106 6.56 17.97 22.02
C ASN A 106 6.58 16.83 20.98
N PRO A 107 7.55 15.89 21.03
CA PRO A 107 7.66 14.82 20.04
C PRO A 107 6.42 13.91 19.95
N VAL A 108 5.77 13.60 21.08
CA VAL A 108 4.53 12.80 21.11
C VAL A 108 3.39 13.58 20.44
N ALA A 109 3.22 14.86 20.80
CA ALA A 109 2.22 15.71 20.17
C ALA A 109 2.48 15.85 18.66
N HIS A 110 3.74 15.95 18.23
CA HIS A 110 4.10 15.98 16.80
C HIS A 110 3.68 14.68 16.09
N ALA A 111 3.93 13.52 16.70
CA ALA A 111 3.56 12.23 16.14
C ALA A 111 2.04 12.01 16.10
N MET A 112 1.29 12.41 17.14
CA MET A 112 -0.18 12.39 17.14
C MET A 112 -0.75 13.33 16.05
N ASN A 113 -0.19 14.53 15.92
CA ASN A 113 -0.59 15.49 14.89
C ASN A 113 -0.40 14.99 13.46
N TYR A 114 0.44 13.98 13.23
CA TYR A 114 0.56 13.33 11.93
C TYR A 114 -0.75 12.69 11.47
N PHE A 115 -1.48 12.06 12.39
CA PHE A 115 -2.85 11.55 12.18
C PHE A 115 -3.85 12.69 12.14
N LEU A 116 -3.87 13.54 13.18
CA LEU A 116 -4.92 14.54 13.38
C LEU A 116 -5.02 15.55 12.23
N ARG A 117 -3.89 15.99 11.66
CA ARG A 117 -3.89 16.92 10.50
C ARG A 117 -4.45 16.32 9.22
N ARG A 118 -4.63 14.99 9.18
CA ARG A 118 -5.03 14.23 7.99
C ARG A 118 -6.10 13.21 8.36
N ALA A 119 -7.00 13.57 9.28
CA ALA A 119 -8.04 12.69 9.77
C ALA A 119 -8.79 12.00 8.62
N ASP A 120 -9.31 12.77 7.68
CA ASP A 120 -10.06 12.27 6.51
C ASP A 120 -9.27 11.28 5.62
N THR A 121 -7.94 11.36 5.64
CA THR A 121 -7.06 10.44 4.90
C THR A 121 -6.86 9.15 5.69
N PHE A 122 -6.68 9.25 7.01
CA PHE A 122 -6.50 8.09 7.89
C PHE A 122 -7.80 7.36 8.21
N THR A 123 -8.95 8.01 8.20
CA THR A 123 -10.25 7.40 8.50
C THR A 123 -10.99 6.88 7.27
N ARG A 124 -10.49 7.16 6.05
CA ARG A 124 -11.16 6.79 4.80
C ARG A 124 -11.48 5.31 4.64
N PHE A 125 -10.67 4.44 5.25
CA PHE A 125 -10.91 3.00 5.25
C PHE A 125 -12.23 2.63 5.94
N LEU A 126 -12.70 3.44 6.89
CA LEU A 126 -13.98 3.25 7.56
C LEU A 126 -15.16 3.46 6.60
N THR A 127 -15.01 4.23 5.52
CA THR A 127 -16.07 4.52 4.55
C THR A 127 -15.91 3.79 3.22
N ASP A 128 -14.74 3.20 2.96
CA ASP A 128 -14.46 2.45 1.73
C ASP A 128 -13.75 1.13 2.04
N GLY A 129 -14.52 0.04 1.96
CA GLY A 129 -14.07 -1.32 2.23
C GLY A 129 -12.97 -1.84 1.30
N ARG A 130 -12.64 -1.13 0.21
CA ARG A 130 -11.51 -1.50 -0.68
C ARG A 130 -10.17 -1.07 -0.09
N ILE A 131 -10.16 -0.07 0.78
CA ILE A 131 -8.95 0.49 1.37
C ILE A 131 -8.42 -0.45 2.47
N CYS A 132 -7.19 -0.92 2.31
CA CYS A 132 -6.46 -1.66 3.35
C CYS A 132 -6.13 -0.75 4.52
N LEU A 133 -5.98 -1.28 5.74
CA LEU A 133 -5.45 -0.46 6.86
C LEU A 133 -4.00 -0.02 6.59
N THR A 134 -3.23 -0.85 5.87
CA THR A 134 -1.84 -0.58 5.50
C THR A 134 -1.57 -0.90 4.03
N ASN A 135 -0.59 -0.21 3.44
CA ASN A 135 -0.03 -0.51 2.12
C ASN A 135 1.19 -1.46 2.19
N ASN A 136 1.41 -2.15 3.32
CA ASN A 136 2.60 -2.99 3.55
C ASN A 136 2.79 -4.08 2.48
N ALA A 137 1.71 -4.57 1.85
CA ALA A 137 1.81 -5.51 0.75
C ALA A 137 2.55 -4.90 -0.46
N ALA A 138 2.18 -3.68 -0.86
CA ALA A 138 2.84 -2.95 -1.94
C ALA A 138 4.30 -2.64 -1.59
N GLU A 139 4.58 -2.23 -0.35
CA GLU A 139 5.95 -1.94 0.09
C GLU A 139 6.84 -3.19 0.12
N ARG A 140 6.31 -4.33 0.55
CA ARG A 140 7.02 -5.61 0.48
C ARG A 140 7.33 -6.00 -0.95
N ALA A 141 6.41 -5.78 -1.89
CA ALA A 141 6.65 -6.05 -3.31
C ALA A 141 7.81 -5.19 -3.88
N LEU A 142 7.96 -3.95 -3.39
CA LEU A 142 9.04 -3.04 -3.80
C LEU A 142 10.35 -3.25 -3.03
N ARG A 143 10.40 -4.14 -2.03
CA ARG A 143 11.59 -4.37 -1.19
C ARG A 143 12.82 -4.76 -2.01
N GLY A 144 12.65 -5.57 -3.07
CA GLY A 144 13.74 -5.96 -3.95
C GLY A 144 14.42 -4.75 -4.61
N ILE A 145 13.64 -3.77 -5.06
CA ILE A 145 14.15 -2.53 -5.63
C ILE A 145 14.84 -1.69 -4.56
N ALA A 146 14.25 -1.59 -3.36
CA ALA A 146 14.83 -0.84 -2.26
C ALA A 146 16.20 -1.38 -1.81
N LEU A 147 16.37 -2.70 -1.79
CA LEU A 147 17.66 -3.35 -1.54
C LEU A 147 18.62 -3.15 -2.73
N GLY A 148 18.11 -3.28 -3.96
CA GLY A 148 18.86 -3.08 -5.18
C GLY A 148 19.55 -1.72 -5.27
N ARG A 149 18.91 -0.63 -4.80
CA ARG A 149 19.52 0.71 -4.77
C ARG A 149 20.83 0.80 -3.97
N LYS A 150 21.14 -0.19 -3.12
CA LYS A 150 22.44 -0.29 -2.44
C LYS A 150 23.53 -0.89 -3.34
N ALA A 151 23.15 -1.70 -4.32
CA ALA A 151 24.04 -2.41 -5.25
C ALA A 151 24.23 -1.65 -6.57
N TRP A 152 23.23 -0.90 -7.04
CA TRP A 152 23.30 -0.07 -8.23
C TRP A 152 22.84 1.36 -7.89
N LEU A 153 23.81 2.28 -7.85
CA LEU A 153 23.64 3.68 -7.44
C LEU A 153 22.81 4.51 -8.44
N PHE A 154 22.76 4.10 -9.71
CA PHE A 154 22.14 4.85 -10.80
C PHE A 154 21.39 3.94 -11.77
N ALA A 155 20.38 4.50 -12.44
CA ALA A 155 19.72 3.87 -13.59
C ALA A 155 20.35 4.26 -14.95
N GLY A 156 21.49 4.98 -14.92
CA GLY A 156 22.24 5.46 -16.09
C GLY A 156 21.61 6.65 -16.83
N SER A 157 20.29 6.66 -16.99
CA SER A 157 19.50 7.76 -17.57
C SER A 157 18.03 7.64 -17.16
N ASP A 158 17.23 8.68 -17.37
CA ASP A 158 15.78 8.64 -17.14
C ASP A 158 15.12 7.51 -17.94
N ARG A 159 15.49 7.38 -19.23
CA ARG A 159 15.04 6.29 -20.09
C ARG A 159 15.46 4.91 -19.58
N GLY A 160 16.66 4.81 -18.98
CA GLY A 160 17.11 3.61 -18.30
C GLY A 160 16.23 3.27 -17.09
N GLY A 161 15.84 4.29 -16.31
CA GLY A 161 14.90 4.18 -15.20
C GLY A 161 13.51 3.71 -15.64
N GLU A 162 12.98 4.27 -16.73
CA GLU A 162 11.69 3.85 -17.30
C GLU A 162 11.70 2.38 -17.74
N ARG A 163 12.77 1.95 -18.42
CA ARG A 163 12.95 0.54 -18.83
C ARG A 163 13.05 -0.40 -17.63
N ALA A 164 13.82 -0.01 -16.61
CA ALA A 164 13.93 -0.80 -15.38
C ALA A 164 12.56 -0.92 -14.69
N ALA A 165 11.82 0.19 -14.59
CA ALA A 165 10.46 0.20 -14.02
C ALA A 165 9.52 -0.73 -14.80
N ALA A 166 9.51 -0.67 -16.14
CA ALA A 166 8.72 -1.57 -16.97
C ALA A 166 9.06 -3.05 -16.72
N MET A 167 10.35 -3.40 -16.68
CA MET A 167 10.79 -4.76 -16.39
C MET A 167 10.38 -5.23 -14.99
N TYR A 168 10.53 -4.37 -13.96
CA TYR A 168 10.08 -4.71 -12.61
C TYR A 168 8.58 -4.92 -12.53
N SER A 169 7.80 -4.09 -13.22
CA SER A 169 6.34 -4.25 -13.29
C SER A 169 5.96 -5.59 -13.91
N LEU A 170 6.60 -6.01 -15.01
CA LEU A 170 6.35 -7.31 -15.64
C LEU A 170 6.72 -8.47 -14.71
N ILE A 171 7.91 -8.44 -14.10
CA ILE A 171 8.38 -9.48 -13.18
C ILE A 171 7.47 -9.61 -11.96
N VAL A 172 7.08 -8.48 -11.35
CA VAL A 172 6.19 -8.48 -10.18
C VAL A 172 4.79 -8.97 -10.58
N THR A 173 4.30 -8.60 -11.77
CA THR A 173 3.01 -9.09 -12.27
C THR A 173 3.02 -10.61 -12.44
N ALA A 174 4.07 -11.20 -13.00
CA ALA A 174 4.20 -12.65 -13.11
C ALA A 174 4.18 -13.32 -11.72
N ARG A 175 4.96 -12.81 -10.77
CA ARG A 175 4.99 -13.33 -9.39
C ARG A 175 3.63 -13.25 -8.70
N LEU A 176 2.89 -12.16 -8.89
CA LEU A 176 1.55 -11.99 -8.31
C LEU A 176 0.51 -12.94 -8.90
N ASN A 177 0.79 -13.58 -10.04
CA ASN A 177 -0.05 -14.59 -10.68
C ASN A 177 0.47 -16.02 -10.44
N ASP A 178 1.43 -16.19 -9.52
CA ASP A 178 2.15 -17.45 -9.26
C ASP A 178 2.76 -18.05 -10.53
N VAL A 179 3.38 -17.19 -11.34
CA VAL A 179 4.11 -17.57 -12.56
C VAL A 179 5.60 -17.30 -12.36
N ASP A 180 6.44 -18.28 -12.71
CA ASP A 180 7.89 -18.09 -12.73
C ASP A 180 8.26 -17.01 -13.76
N PRO A 181 8.81 -15.85 -13.34
CA PRO A 181 9.05 -14.75 -14.27
C PRO A 181 10.07 -15.08 -15.35
N HIS A 182 11.04 -15.95 -15.06
CA HIS A 182 12.09 -16.31 -16.00
C HIS A 182 11.52 -17.19 -17.12
N ALA A 183 10.81 -18.26 -16.78
CA ALA A 183 10.14 -19.14 -17.73
C ALA A 183 9.15 -18.38 -18.62
N TRP A 184 8.33 -17.51 -18.00
CA TRP A 184 7.37 -16.70 -18.74
C TRP A 184 8.06 -15.70 -19.68
N LEU A 185 9.05 -14.94 -19.22
CA LEU A 185 9.77 -13.99 -20.08
C LEU A 185 10.53 -14.68 -21.21
N ALA A 186 11.16 -15.84 -20.93
CA ALA A 186 11.88 -16.60 -21.94
C ALA A 186 10.95 -17.07 -23.07
N ASP A 187 9.79 -17.64 -22.71
CA ASP A 187 8.78 -18.08 -23.68
C ASP A 187 8.18 -16.89 -24.45
N VAL A 188 7.76 -15.84 -23.75
CA VAL A 188 7.19 -14.63 -24.37
C VAL A 188 8.16 -14.02 -25.36
N LEU A 189 9.42 -13.79 -24.97
CA LEU A 189 10.43 -13.19 -25.86
C LEU A 189 10.76 -14.08 -27.06
N ALA A 190 10.68 -15.41 -26.92
CA ALA A 190 10.94 -16.34 -28.01
C ALA A 190 9.88 -16.28 -29.12
N ARG A 191 8.61 -15.97 -28.80
CA ARG A 191 7.48 -16.04 -29.76
C ARG A 191 6.73 -14.73 -29.99
N ILE A 192 7.07 -13.65 -29.29
CA ILE A 192 6.34 -12.37 -29.39
C ILE A 192 6.30 -11.80 -30.81
N ASN A 193 7.35 -12.02 -31.61
CA ASN A 193 7.43 -11.55 -33.00
C ASN A 193 6.41 -12.24 -33.92
N ASP A 194 5.95 -13.44 -33.55
CA ASP A 194 4.99 -14.22 -34.34
C ASP A 194 3.52 -13.92 -33.94
N ILE A 195 3.31 -13.10 -32.90
CA ILE A 195 1.99 -12.80 -32.37
C ILE A 195 1.55 -11.39 -32.81
N PRO A 196 0.43 -11.26 -33.53
CA PRO A 196 -0.07 -9.97 -33.97
C PRO A 196 -0.53 -9.13 -32.78
N ASN A 197 -0.38 -7.80 -32.88
CA ASN A 197 -0.66 -6.84 -31.80
C ASN A 197 -1.99 -7.08 -31.05
N PRO A 198 -3.15 -7.36 -31.71
CA PRO A 198 -4.42 -7.60 -31.01
C PRO A 198 -4.40 -8.79 -30.05
N ARG A 199 -3.48 -9.75 -30.28
CA ARG A 199 -3.36 -11.00 -29.51
C ARG A 199 -2.27 -10.95 -28.44
N LEU A 200 -1.53 -9.85 -28.29
CA LEU A 200 -0.48 -9.75 -27.27
C LEU A 200 -1.00 -9.95 -25.84
N HIS A 201 -2.27 -9.66 -25.58
CA HIS A 201 -2.88 -9.92 -24.29
C HIS A 201 -2.91 -11.41 -23.91
N GLU A 202 -2.86 -12.33 -24.88
CA GLU A 202 -2.75 -13.78 -24.66
C GLU A 202 -1.40 -14.17 -24.02
N LEU A 203 -0.39 -13.31 -24.13
CA LEU A 203 0.93 -13.50 -23.51
C LEU A 203 0.97 -13.08 -22.04
N LEU A 204 -0.09 -12.49 -21.49
CA LEU A 204 -0.12 -12.06 -20.10
C LEU A 204 0.02 -13.27 -19.16
N PRO A 205 0.63 -13.11 -17.95
CA PRO A 205 1.00 -14.23 -17.11
C PRO A 205 -0.15 -15.21 -16.80
N TRP A 206 -1.36 -14.71 -16.57
CA TRP A 206 -2.53 -15.54 -16.26
C TRP A 206 -3.04 -16.36 -17.46
N HIS A 207 -2.98 -15.82 -18.69
CA HIS A 207 -3.31 -16.57 -19.90
C HIS A 207 -2.22 -17.60 -20.24
N TRP A 208 -0.96 -17.19 -20.09
CA TRP A 208 0.19 -18.07 -20.28
C TRP A 208 0.13 -19.30 -19.36
N LYS A 209 -0.17 -19.09 -18.07
CA LYS A 209 -0.32 -20.15 -17.07
C LYS A 209 -1.43 -21.13 -17.44
N ALA A 210 -2.59 -20.63 -17.82
CA ALA A 210 -3.72 -21.46 -18.23
C ALA A 210 -3.36 -22.33 -19.45
N HIS A 211 -2.66 -21.76 -20.44
CA HIS A 211 -2.23 -22.48 -21.64
C HIS A 211 -1.22 -23.61 -21.34
N GLN A 212 -0.26 -23.36 -20.44
CA GLN A 212 0.72 -24.37 -20.00
C GLN A 212 0.06 -25.53 -19.26
N GLN A 213 -0.95 -25.25 -18.42
CA GLN A 213 -1.70 -26.28 -17.72
C GLN A 213 -2.43 -27.20 -18.71
N VAL A 214 -3.09 -26.65 -19.73
CA VAL A 214 -3.75 -27.43 -20.78
C VAL A 214 -2.76 -28.30 -21.56
N HIS A 215 -1.60 -27.76 -21.94
CA HIS A 215 -0.58 -28.54 -22.67
C HIS A 215 -0.02 -29.70 -21.83
N ASN A 216 0.24 -29.47 -20.54
CA ASN A 216 0.74 -30.51 -19.65
C ASN A 216 -0.30 -31.60 -19.35
N THR A 217 -1.60 -31.27 -19.37
CA THR A 217 -2.68 -32.27 -19.20
C THR A 217 -2.87 -33.13 -20.45
N ILE A 218 -2.64 -32.59 -21.65
CA ILE A 218 -2.76 -33.36 -22.90
C ILE A 218 -1.53 -34.25 -23.15
N ALA A 219 -0.37 -33.87 -22.59
CA ALA A 219 0.89 -34.60 -22.75
C ALA A 219 1.13 -35.72 -21.71
N ALA A 220 0.23 -35.91 -20.73
CA ALA A 220 0.30 -36.92 -19.68
C ALA A 220 -0.69 -38.06 -19.92
#